data_AF-A0A256CTX8-F1
#
_entry.id   AF-A0A256CTX8-F1
#
_cell.length_a   1.000
_cell.length_b   1.000
_cell.length_c   1.000
_cell.angle_alpha   90.00
_cell.angle_beta   90.00
_cell.angle_gamma   90.00
#
_symmetry.space_group_name_H-M   'P 1'
#
loop_
_entity.id
_entity.type
_entity.pdbx_description
1 polymer ?
#
loop_
_entity_poly.entity_id
_entity_poly.type
_entity_poly.pdbx_seq_one_letter_code
_entity_poly.pdbx_strand_id
1 'polypeptide(L)'
;MLVDDWLKTPIVKNRLAWEKVGKVDIDLSHHLHQEPLARVVPTARMRVYSAYYHDGISGALESIYLRESVLERLEQLVDRLPENLGLLLLDGWRPVAVQESLRHDFREDLERSYPDFNKDQIEDLLDQFVAKPSADPLAPSPHLTGGSIDLTLFDLTTESEIDMGTSFDAMEEASWSHYFEENTTDVEDRDIRDYRRLLINGMTAMGFTNLPSEWWHFDFGNQLWGYYRGKQAFYGIASLSAQ
;
A
#
# COMPACT_ATOMS: atom_id res chain seq x y z
N MET A 1 5.99 -7.18 20.68
CA MET A 1 7.24 -6.94 19.93
C MET A 1 7.62 -5.49 20.19
N LEU A 2 8.82 -5.27 20.71
CA LEU A 2 9.35 -3.92 20.95
C LEU A 2 9.83 -3.35 19.60
N VAL A 3 9.97 -2.02 19.50
CA VAL A 3 10.45 -1.36 18.27
C VAL A 3 11.86 -1.87 17.89
N ASP A 4 12.72 -2.10 18.88
CA ASP A 4 14.06 -2.67 18.66
C ASP A 4 14.04 -4.06 18.01
N ASP A 5 12.96 -4.82 18.19
CA ASP A 5 12.79 -6.12 17.55
C ASP A 5 12.43 -5.94 16.06
N TRP A 6 11.76 -4.85 15.69
CA TRP A 6 11.38 -4.56 14.30
C TRP A 6 12.60 -4.36 13.42
N LEU A 7 13.60 -3.61 13.88
CA LEU A 7 14.85 -3.38 13.15
C LEU A 7 15.69 -4.66 12.96
N LYS A 8 15.53 -5.63 13.87
CA LYS A 8 16.27 -6.90 13.86
C LYS A 8 15.57 -8.00 13.10
N THR A 9 14.30 -7.83 12.75
CA THR A 9 13.49 -8.84 12.07
C THR A 9 13.62 -8.66 10.56
N PRO A 10 14.26 -9.61 9.83
CA PRO A 10 14.38 -9.49 8.38
C PRO A 10 13.03 -9.58 7.68
N ILE A 11 12.88 -8.82 6.60
CA ILE A 11 11.71 -8.89 5.73
C ILE A 11 11.75 -10.21 4.96
N VAL A 12 10.71 -11.03 5.14
CA VAL A 12 10.63 -12.34 4.48
C VAL A 12 10.20 -12.18 3.03
N LYS A 13 10.97 -12.76 2.11
CA LYS A 13 10.62 -12.88 0.70
C LYS A 13 9.37 -13.74 0.54
N ASN A 14 8.28 -13.13 0.11
CA ASN A 14 7.01 -13.79 -0.15
C ASN A 14 6.67 -13.73 -1.65
N ARG A 15 5.86 -14.69 -2.11
CA ARG A 15 5.35 -14.72 -3.48
C ARG A 15 3.88 -14.35 -3.51
N LEU A 16 3.48 -13.62 -4.54
CA LEU A 16 2.10 -13.28 -4.83
C LEU A 16 1.53 -14.24 -5.88
N ALA A 17 0.26 -14.57 -5.71
CA ALA A 17 -0.50 -15.41 -6.63
C ALA A 17 -1.94 -14.86 -6.70
N TRP A 18 -2.16 -13.89 -7.60
CA TRP A 18 -3.42 -13.14 -7.71
C TRP A 18 -4.64 -14.06 -7.89
N GLU A 19 -4.49 -15.18 -8.60
CA GLU A 19 -5.55 -16.16 -8.82
C GLU A 19 -5.98 -16.89 -7.54
N LYS A 20 -5.14 -16.88 -6.49
CA LYS A 20 -5.48 -17.40 -5.16
C LYS A 20 -6.03 -16.31 -4.27
N VAL A 21 -5.55 -15.08 -4.39
CA VAL A 21 -6.06 -13.91 -3.65
C VAL A 21 -7.56 -13.73 -3.93
N GLY A 22 -7.97 -13.70 -5.20
CA GLY A 22 -9.39 -13.56 -5.57
C GLY A 22 -10.28 -14.74 -5.20
N LYS A 23 -9.73 -15.81 -4.62
CA LYS A 23 -10.48 -16.98 -4.10
C LYS A 23 -10.60 -16.99 -2.58
N VAL A 24 -10.04 -16.00 -1.88
CA VAL A 24 -10.20 -15.87 -0.44
C VAL A 24 -11.62 -15.40 -0.14
N ASP A 25 -12.41 -16.21 0.58
CA ASP A 25 -13.78 -15.84 0.92
C ASP A 25 -13.84 -14.54 1.74
N ILE A 26 -14.85 -13.72 1.46
CA ILE A 26 -15.16 -12.51 2.24
C ILE A 26 -16.31 -12.84 3.21
N ASP A 27 -16.03 -12.83 4.51
CA ASP A 27 -17.01 -12.99 5.57
C ASP A 27 -17.89 -11.73 5.68
N LEU A 28 -19.03 -11.77 4.99
CA LEU A 28 -20.02 -10.68 4.99
C LEU A 28 -20.70 -10.50 6.36
N SER A 29 -20.56 -11.47 7.28
CA SER A 29 -21.15 -11.42 8.63
C SER A 29 -20.23 -10.78 9.67
N HIS A 30 -18.96 -10.53 9.31
CA HIS A 30 -17.99 -9.94 10.21
C HIS A 30 -18.42 -8.52 10.62
N HIS A 31 -18.27 -8.18 11.91
CA HIS A 31 -18.72 -6.89 12.45
C HIS A 31 -18.06 -5.66 11.78
N LEU A 32 -16.83 -5.80 11.26
CA LEU A 32 -16.14 -4.74 10.51
C LEU A 32 -16.53 -4.69 9.02
N HIS A 33 -17.31 -5.64 8.49
CA HIS A 33 -17.55 -5.72 7.05
C HIS A 33 -18.17 -4.44 6.46
N GLN A 34 -19.04 -3.79 7.23
CA GLN A 34 -19.76 -2.57 6.85
C GLN A 34 -19.20 -1.30 7.53
N GLU A 35 -17.97 -1.37 8.08
CA GLU A 35 -17.32 -0.23 8.73
C GLU A 35 -17.20 0.96 7.78
N PRO A 36 -17.63 2.18 8.13
CA PRO A 36 -17.63 3.29 7.19
C PRO A 36 -16.22 3.70 6.77
N LEU A 37 -16.13 4.39 5.62
CA LEU A 37 -14.93 5.12 5.24
C LEU A 37 -14.89 6.44 6.03
N ALA A 38 -13.77 6.67 6.71
CA ALA A 38 -13.45 7.91 7.39
C ALA A 38 -12.40 8.68 6.58
N ARG A 39 -12.58 10.00 6.49
CA ARG A 39 -11.57 10.90 5.95
C ARG A 39 -10.40 10.96 6.93
N VAL A 40 -9.17 10.81 6.44
CA VAL A 40 -7.98 11.01 7.25
C VAL A 40 -7.80 12.49 7.57
N VAL A 41 -7.67 12.81 8.85
CA VAL A 41 -7.36 14.17 9.33
C VAL A 41 -5.86 14.22 9.66
N PRO A 42 -5.07 15.09 9.00
CA PRO A 42 -3.65 15.20 9.27
C PRO A 42 -3.35 15.63 10.72
N THR A 43 -2.29 15.06 11.28
CA THR A 43 -1.72 15.42 12.60
C THR A 43 -0.24 15.76 12.45
N ALA A 44 0.43 16.11 13.55
CA ALA A 44 1.87 16.40 13.53
C ALA A 44 2.72 15.19 13.10
N ARG A 45 2.26 13.96 13.34
CA ARG A 45 2.99 12.70 13.05
C ARG A 45 2.28 11.80 12.03
N MET A 46 1.17 12.25 11.46
CA MET A 46 0.45 11.57 10.39
C MET A 46 0.03 12.60 9.34
N ARG A 47 0.79 12.69 8.25
CA ARG A 47 0.58 13.64 7.16
C ARG A 47 -0.13 12.94 5.99
N VAL A 48 -0.77 13.74 5.14
CA VAL A 48 -1.47 13.26 3.94
C VAL A 48 -0.90 14.01 2.75
N TYR A 49 -0.53 13.26 1.71
CA TYR A 49 -0.24 13.76 0.38
C TYR A 49 -0.94 12.82 -0.60
N SER A 50 -2.09 13.20 -1.14
CA SER A 50 -2.80 12.34 -2.10
C SER A 50 -2.04 12.32 -3.43
N ALA A 51 -1.19 11.31 -3.60
CA ALA A 51 -0.23 11.24 -4.71
C ALA A 51 -0.93 11.37 -6.06
N TYR A 52 -1.93 10.53 -6.30
CA TYR A 52 -2.66 10.51 -7.57
C TYR A 52 -3.50 11.77 -7.85
N TYR A 53 -3.96 12.47 -6.81
CA TYR A 53 -4.59 13.78 -7.01
C TYR A 53 -3.58 14.82 -7.49
N HIS A 54 -2.39 14.83 -6.88
CA HIS A 54 -1.30 15.75 -7.27
C HIS A 54 -0.68 15.40 -8.62
N ASP A 55 -0.66 14.12 -9.00
CA ASP A 55 -0.23 13.65 -10.32
C ASP A 55 -1.29 13.91 -11.41
N GLY A 56 -2.49 14.36 -11.04
CA GLY A 56 -3.55 14.71 -11.97
C GLY A 56 -4.33 13.52 -12.53
N ILE A 57 -4.27 12.35 -11.87
CA ILE A 57 -5.04 11.16 -12.26
C ILE A 57 -6.53 11.49 -12.21
N SER A 58 -7.22 11.21 -13.31
CA SER A 58 -8.64 11.53 -13.45
C SER A 58 -9.49 10.86 -12.35
N GLY A 59 -10.29 11.67 -11.66
CA GLY A 59 -11.19 11.23 -10.58
C GLY A 59 -10.51 10.98 -9.23
N ALA A 60 -9.18 11.14 -9.12
CA ALA A 60 -8.48 11.03 -7.85
C ALA A 60 -8.98 12.10 -6.86
N LEU A 61 -9.01 11.73 -5.58
CA LEU A 61 -9.59 12.55 -4.52
C LEU A 61 -8.48 13.28 -3.77
N GLU A 62 -8.63 14.58 -3.52
CA GLU A 62 -7.67 15.38 -2.73
C GLU A 62 -7.44 14.84 -1.31
N SER A 63 -8.43 14.13 -0.75
CA SER A 63 -8.35 13.54 0.59
C SER A 63 -8.25 12.03 0.54
N ILE A 64 -7.48 11.47 1.46
CA ILE A 64 -7.38 10.02 1.68
C ILE A 64 -8.51 9.58 2.61
N TYR A 65 -9.12 8.45 2.27
CA TYR A 65 -10.17 7.79 3.05
C TYR A 65 -9.76 6.37 3.38
N LEU A 66 -10.04 5.90 4.60
CA LEU A 66 -9.73 4.55 5.08
C LEU A 66 -10.91 4.02 5.91
N ARG A 67 -10.98 2.71 6.12
CA ARG A 67 -11.88 2.17 7.15
C ARG A 67 -11.44 2.64 8.54
N GLU A 68 -12.38 2.87 9.47
CA GLU A 68 -12.07 3.42 10.80
C GLU A 68 -11.00 2.61 11.56
N SER A 69 -11.15 1.29 11.63
CA SER A 69 -10.15 0.43 12.29
C SER A 69 -8.82 0.32 11.56
N VAL A 70 -8.73 0.72 10.28
CA VAL A 70 -7.44 0.90 9.60
C VAL A 70 -6.76 2.16 10.15
N LEU A 71 -7.49 3.27 10.27
CA LEU A 71 -6.97 4.51 10.85
C LEU A 71 -6.51 4.33 12.31
N GLU A 72 -7.32 3.68 13.15
CA GLU A 72 -6.97 3.38 14.55
C GLU A 72 -5.67 2.58 14.68
N ARG A 73 -5.38 1.71 13.71
CA ARG A 73 -4.13 0.93 13.68
C ARG A 73 -2.94 1.79 13.28
N LEU A 74 -3.11 2.72 12.35
CA LEU A 74 -2.06 3.68 11.99
C LEU A 74 -1.75 4.60 13.17
N GLU A 75 -2.76 5.05 13.92
CA GLU A 75 -2.57 5.83 15.15
C GLU A 75 -1.77 5.03 16.20
N GLN A 76 -2.13 3.76 16.41
CA GLN A 76 -1.36 2.86 17.29
C GLN A 76 0.07 2.61 16.82
N LEU A 77 0.34 2.64 15.50
CA LEU A 77 1.69 2.57 14.97
C LEU A 77 2.46 3.86 15.30
N VAL A 78 1.87 5.02 15.04
CA VAL A 78 2.48 6.33 15.31
C VAL A 78 2.90 6.46 16.78
N ASP A 79 2.07 5.98 17.71
CA ASP A 79 2.38 5.97 19.15
C ASP A 79 3.60 5.12 19.52
N ARG A 80 3.99 4.18 18.65
CA ARG A 80 5.12 3.26 18.86
C ARG A 80 6.34 3.62 18.03
N LEU A 81 6.21 4.44 16.99
CA LEU A 81 7.36 4.87 16.18
C LEU A 81 8.30 5.75 17.02
N PRO A 82 9.62 5.75 16.72
CA PRO A 82 10.56 6.72 17.27
C PRO A 82 10.02 8.14 17.19
N GLU A 83 10.20 8.95 18.24
CA GLU A 83 9.54 10.26 18.39
C GLU A 83 9.82 11.24 17.23
N ASN A 84 10.98 11.09 16.57
CA ASN A 84 11.37 11.89 15.41
C ASN A 84 10.74 11.42 14.08
N LEU A 85 9.97 10.33 14.06
CA LEU A 85 9.36 9.78 12.85
C LEU A 85 7.83 9.90 12.85
N GLY A 86 7.26 10.06 11.67
CA GLY A 86 5.82 10.01 11.42
C GLY A 86 5.49 9.25 10.14
N LEU A 87 4.19 9.13 9.84
CA LEU A 87 3.67 8.49 8.63
C LEU A 87 3.24 9.55 7.61
N LEU A 88 3.63 9.39 6.34
CA LEU A 88 3.08 10.12 5.21
C LEU A 88 2.20 9.17 4.40
N LEU A 89 0.90 9.42 4.38
CA LEU A 89 -0.08 8.62 3.65
C LEU A 89 -0.20 9.15 2.23
N LEU A 90 -0.06 8.24 1.25
CA LEU A 90 0.07 8.53 -0.18
C LEU A 90 -1.19 8.18 -0.98
N ASP A 91 -1.78 7.01 -0.70
CA ASP A 91 -3.07 6.59 -1.24
C ASP A 91 -3.82 5.69 -0.25
N GLY A 92 -5.14 5.64 -0.36
CA GLY A 92 -6.00 4.80 0.47
C GLY A 92 -7.17 4.25 -0.34
N TRP A 93 -8.40 4.44 0.14
CA TRP A 93 -9.57 4.08 -0.65
C TRP A 93 -9.65 4.90 -1.94
N ARG A 94 -9.76 4.20 -3.08
CA ARG A 94 -10.01 4.82 -4.39
C ARG A 94 -11.17 4.15 -5.14
N PRO A 95 -12.04 4.92 -5.82
CA PRO A 95 -13.03 4.38 -6.74
C PRO A 95 -12.40 3.57 -7.87
N VAL A 96 -13.14 2.59 -8.41
CA VAL A 96 -12.67 1.78 -9.56
C VAL A 96 -12.30 2.64 -10.78
N ALA A 97 -13.00 3.75 -11.01
CA ALA A 97 -12.70 4.68 -12.10
C ALA A 97 -11.30 5.34 -11.97
N VAL A 98 -10.81 5.53 -10.74
CA VAL A 98 -9.45 6.03 -10.49
C VAL A 98 -8.43 4.96 -10.82
N GLN A 99 -8.67 3.71 -10.44
CA GLN A 99 -7.82 2.57 -10.83
C GLN A 99 -7.77 2.39 -12.36
N GLU A 100 -8.91 2.56 -13.04
CA GLU A 100 -9.00 2.53 -14.51
C GLU A 100 -8.17 3.64 -15.14
N SER A 101 -8.26 4.87 -14.61
CA SER A 101 -7.49 6.02 -15.09
C SER A 101 -6.00 5.84 -14.85
N LEU A 102 -5.60 5.42 -13.64
CA LEU A 102 -4.21 5.10 -13.30
C LEU A 102 -3.62 4.07 -14.28
N ARG A 103 -4.34 2.97 -14.49
CA ARG A 103 -3.88 1.90 -15.41
C ARG A 103 -3.82 2.38 -16.86
N HIS A 104 -4.68 3.31 -17.26
CA HIS A 104 -4.64 3.91 -18.59
C HIS A 104 -3.41 4.80 -18.76
N ASP A 105 -3.13 5.69 -17.80
CA ASP A 105 -2.00 6.63 -17.87
C ASP A 105 -0.66 5.86 -17.85
N PHE A 106 -0.52 4.85 -16.97
CA PHE A 106 0.64 3.96 -16.97
C PHE A 106 0.83 3.20 -18.29
N ARG A 107 -0.27 2.80 -18.96
CA ARG A 107 -0.18 2.19 -20.28
C ARG A 107 0.39 3.17 -21.29
N GLU A 108 -0.09 4.41 -21.32
CA GLU A 108 0.43 5.41 -22.25
C GLU A 108 1.92 5.66 -22.06
N ASP A 109 2.37 5.73 -20.80
CA ASP A 109 3.79 5.92 -20.48
C ASP A 109 4.64 4.72 -20.88
N LEU A 110 4.14 3.49 -20.71
CA LEU A 110 4.78 2.28 -21.20
C LEU A 110 4.86 2.25 -22.73
N GLU A 111 3.78 2.59 -23.43
CA GLU A 111 3.75 2.63 -24.90
C GLU A 111 4.72 3.70 -25.46
N ARG A 112 4.90 4.82 -24.75
CA ARG A 112 5.88 5.86 -25.11
C ARG A 112 7.32 5.43 -24.82
N SER A 113 7.54 4.78 -23.68
CA SER A 113 8.86 4.33 -23.23
C SER A 113 9.38 3.12 -24.02
N TYR A 114 8.47 2.27 -24.50
CA TYR A 114 8.77 1.03 -25.22
C TYR A 114 8.05 0.98 -26.58
N PRO A 115 8.38 1.86 -27.54
CA PRO A 115 7.66 1.96 -28.82
C PRO A 115 7.76 0.71 -29.70
N ASP A 116 8.76 -0.16 -29.45
CA ASP A 116 8.95 -1.42 -30.18
C ASP A 116 8.16 -2.59 -29.59
N PHE A 117 7.55 -2.43 -28.41
CA PHE A 117 6.78 -3.48 -27.76
C PHE A 117 5.40 -3.61 -28.41
N ASN A 118 4.95 -4.84 -28.60
CA ASN A 118 3.59 -5.10 -29.03
C ASN A 118 2.60 -4.98 -27.85
N LYS A 119 1.30 -5.03 -28.16
CA LYS A 119 0.23 -4.88 -27.15
C LYS A 119 0.29 -5.90 -26.02
N ASP A 120 0.64 -7.16 -26.31
CA ASP A 120 0.71 -8.20 -25.30
C ASP A 120 1.91 -7.97 -24.37
N GLN A 121 3.05 -7.51 -24.90
CA GLN A 121 4.22 -7.15 -24.09
C GLN A 121 3.94 -5.94 -23.19
N ILE A 122 3.21 -4.93 -23.68
CA ILE A 122 2.77 -3.80 -22.86
C ILE A 122 1.79 -4.27 -21.78
N GLU A 123 0.85 -5.15 -22.12
CA GLU A 123 -0.09 -5.72 -21.13
C GLU A 123 0.63 -6.54 -20.06
N ASP A 124 1.60 -7.38 -20.44
CA ASP A 124 2.41 -8.19 -19.53
C ASP A 124 3.25 -7.32 -18.59
N LEU A 125 3.80 -6.19 -19.07
CA LEU A 125 4.47 -5.21 -18.21
C LEU A 125 3.44 -4.56 -17.29
N LEU A 126 2.34 -4.05 -17.83
CA LEU A 126 1.33 -3.36 -17.03
C LEU A 126 0.76 -4.24 -15.91
N ASP A 127 0.58 -5.55 -16.17
CA ASP A 127 0.14 -6.54 -15.18
C ASP A 127 1.16 -6.81 -14.07
N GLN A 128 2.44 -6.49 -14.28
CA GLN A 128 3.48 -6.59 -13.24
C GLN A 128 3.46 -5.41 -12.27
N PHE A 129 2.94 -4.24 -12.68
CA PHE A 129 3.12 -3.00 -11.94
C PHE A 129 1.82 -2.33 -11.52
N VAL A 130 0.73 -2.53 -12.25
CA VAL A 130 -0.55 -1.90 -11.93
C VAL A 130 -1.65 -2.95 -11.97
N ALA A 131 -2.33 -3.18 -10.85
CA ALA A 131 -3.41 -4.17 -10.81
C ALA A 131 -4.56 -3.84 -11.80
N LYS A 132 -5.21 -4.88 -12.34
CA LYS A 132 -6.44 -4.70 -13.11
C LYS A 132 -7.54 -4.16 -12.21
N PRO A 133 -8.34 -3.17 -12.68
CA PRO A 133 -9.50 -2.70 -11.95
C PRO A 133 -10.53 -3.83 -11.83
N SER A 134 -11.08 -3.99 -10.63
CA SER A 134 -12.16 -4.93 -10.36
C SER A 134 -13.15 -4.32 -9.37
N ALA A 135 -14.40 -4.25 -9.82
CA ALA A 135 -15.57 -3.99 -8.98
C ALA A 135 -16.41 -5.26 -8.77
N ASP A 136 -15.83 -6.44 -9.00
CA ASP A 136 -16.50 -7.71 -8.68
C ASP A 136 -16.62 -7.83 -7.15
N PRO A 137 -17.84 -7.94 -6.58
CA PRO A 137 -18.01 -8.11 -5.14
C PRO A 137 -17.30 -9.33 -4.54
N LEU A 138 -16.98 -10.35 -5.36
CA LEU A 138 -16.25 -11.56 -4.94
C LEU A 138 -14.73 -11.42 -5.05
N ALA A 139 -14.25 -10.47 -5.85
CA ALA A 139 -12.82 -10.24 -6.08
C ALA A 139 -12.53 -8.75 -6.33
N PRO A 140 -12.87 -7.84 -5.40
CA PRO A 140 -12.71 -6.41 -5.61
C PRO A 140 -11.23 -6.00 -5.59
N SER A 141 -10.89 -4.91 -6.28
CA SER A 141 -9.57 -4.29 -6.14
C SER A 141 -9.28 -3.98 -4.67
N PRO A 142 -8.05 -4.23 -4.15
CA PRO A 142 -7.75 -4.05 -2.73
C PRO A 142 -8.11 -2.65 -2.18
N HIS A 143 -7.68 -1.58 -2.85
CA HIS A 143 -7.99 -0.20 -2.44
C HIS A 143 -9.49 0.12 -2.46
N LEU A 144 -10.27 -0.49 -3.36
CA LEU A 144 -11.72 -0.30 -3.42
C LEU A 144 -12.43 -0.79 -2.14
N THR A 145 -11.78 -1.65 -1.36
CA THR A 145 -12.32 -2.14 -0.08
C THR A 145 -12.13 -1.16 1.08
N GLY A 146 -11.22 -0.17 0.93
CA GLY A 146 -10.81 0.76 1.99
C GLY A 146 -9.90 0.14 3.05
N GLY A 147 -9.49 -1.12 2.86
CA GLY A 147 -8.56 -1.84 3.72
C GLY A 147 -7.09 -1.69 3.33
N SER A 148 -6.79 -1.10 2.16
CA SER A 148 -5.43 -0.86 1.68
C SER A 148 -4.96 0.56 1.97
N ILE A 149 -3.65 0.73 2.20
CA ILE A 149 -2.99 2.01 2.40
C ILE A 149 -1.58 1.97 1.83
N ASP A 150 -1.23 3.01 1.08
CA ASP A 150 0.14 3.29 0.65
C ASP A 150 0.72 4.39 1.50
N LEU A 151 1.88 4.15 2.09
CA LEU A 151 2.50 5.14 2.97
C LEU A 151 4.02 4.99 3.05
N THR A 152 4.68 6.06 3.49
CA THR A 152 6.10 6.09 3.83
C THR A 152 6.32 6.71 5.22
N LEU A 153 7.57 6.70 5.68
CA LEU A 153 7.99 7.43 6.87
C LEU A 153 8.48 8.83 6.49
N PHE A 154 8.34 9.79 7.40
CA PHE A 154 9.02 11.08 7.31
C PHE A 154 9.69 11.43 8.63
N ASP A 155 10.76 12.22 8.58
CA ASP A 155 11.44 12.74 9.76
C ASP A 155 10.87 14.11 10.17
N LEU A 156 10.52 14.25 11.45
CA LEU A 156 9.94 15.47 12.01
C LEU A 156 10.95 16.62 12.15
N THR A 157 12.25 16.31 12.22
CA THR A 157 13.32 17.31 12.37
C THR A 157 13.66 17.93 11.03
N THR A 158 13.79 17.12 9.99
CA THR A 158 14.10 17.58 8.62
C THR A 158 12.86 17.91 7.80
N GLU A 159 11.67 17.53 8.30
CA GLU A 159 10.38 17.59 7.61
C GLU A 159 10.33 16.84 6.27
N SER A 160 11.30 15.96 6.02
CA SER A 160 11.50 15.29 4.74
C SER A 160 11.10 13.82 4.83
N GLU A 161 10.66 13.26 3.70
CA GLU A 161 10.45 11.82 3.56
C GLU A 161 11.74 11.05 3.85
N ILE A 162 11.61 9.88 4.48
CA ILE A 162 12.72 8.96 4.67
C ILE A 162 13.01 8.29 3.34
N ASP A 163 14.29 8.24 2.95
CA ASP A 163 14.71 7.50 1.78
C ASP A 163 14.47 5.99 1.98
N MET A 164 13.67 5.43 1.09
CA MET A 164 13.29 4.02 1.08
C MET A 164 13.96 3.27 -0.08
N GLY A 165 14.89 3.90 -0.80
CA GLY A 165 15.68 3.32 -1.89
C GLY A 165 15.02 3.35 -3.27
N THR A 166 13.71 3.52 -3.33
CA THR A 166 12.96 3.84 -4.56
C THR A 166 11.85 4.83 -4.26
N SER A 167 11.42 5.59 -5.27
CA SER A 167 10.22 6.41 -5.16
C SER A 167 8.96 5.56 -5.01
N PHE A 168 7.89 6.15 -4.47
CA PHE A 168 6.54 5.59 -4.56
C PHE A 168 6.19 5.27 -6.03
N ASP A 169 5.51 4.14 -6.25
CA ASP A 169 5.13 3.59 -7.57
C ASP A 169 6.30 3.31 -8.55
N ALA A 170 7.55 3.29 -8.06
CA ALA A 170 8.69 2.94 -8.91
C ALA A 170 8.59 1.49 -9.40
N MET A 171 8.66 1.32 -10.71
CA MET A 171 8.55 0.03 -11.40
C MET A 171 9.90 -0.68 -11.53
N GLU A 172 10.53 -0.97 -10.39
CA GLU A 172 11.90 -1.45 -10.33
C GLU A 172 12.06 -2.66 -9.39
N GLU A 173 13.08 -3.48 -9.61
CA GLU A 173 13.38 -4.62 -8.71
C GLU A 173 13.64 -4.14 -7.27
N ALA A 174 14.22 -2.95 -7.11
CA ALA A 174 14.46 -2.33 -5.81
C ALA A 174 13.19 -1.97 -5.03
N SER A 175 12.02 -1.91 -5.68
CA SER A 175 10.73 -1.68 -5.01
C SER A 175 10.25 -2.88 -4.20
N TRP A 176 10.76 -4.09 -4.48
CA TRP A 176 10.44 -5.27 -3.69
C TRP A 176 10.88 -5.09 -2.25
N SER A 177 9.99 -5.38 -1.31
CA SER A 177 10.19 -5.11 0.12
C SER A 177 11.47 -5.73 0.69
N HIS A 178 11.82 -6.92 0.24
CA HIS A 178 13.01 -7.67 0.68
C HIS A 178 14.30 -7.29 -0.06
N TYR A 179 14.26 -6.38 -1.06
CA TYR A 179 15.40 -6.13 -1.95
C TYR A 179 16.68 -5.79 -1.19
N PHE A 180 16.60 -4.82 -0.28
CA PHE A 180 17.74 -4.38 0.53
C PHE A 180 18.14 -5.38 1.62
N GLU A 181 17.41 -6.48 1.84
CA GLU A 181 17.90 -7.60 2.68
C GLU A 181 19.01 -8.38 1.97
N GLU A 182 18.91 -8.48 0.64
CA GLU A 182 19.80 -9.29 -0.20
C GLU A 182 20.85 -8.44 -0.92
N ASN A 183 20.56 -7.15 -1.16
CA ASN A 183 21.37 -6.24 -1.98
C ASN A 183 21.94 -5.05 -1.20
N THR A 184 22.30 -5.24 0.08
CA THR A 184 23.02 -4.22 0.86
C THR A 184 24.51 -4.19 0.50
N THR A 185 25.03 -3.07 0.00
CA THR A 185 26.45 -2.93 -0.37
C THR A 185 27.19 -1.87 0.45
N ASP A 186 26.52 -0.81 0.91
CA ASP A 186 27.15 0.29 1.63
C ASP A 186 26.40 0.68 2.93
N VAL A 187 26.61 1.91 3.41
CA VAL A 187 25.94 2.43 4.61
C VAL A 187 24.52 2.89 4.28
N GLU A 188 24.33 3.55 3.14
CA GLU A 188 23.03 4.10 2.72
C GLU A 188 22.03 2.96 2.50
N ASP A 189 22.46 1.88 1.85
CA ASP A 189 21.67 0.66 1.67
C ASP A 189 21.24 0.03 3.02
N ARG A 190 22.08 0.14 4.06
CA ARG A 190 21.77 -0.39 5.40
C ARG A 190 20.71 0.45 6.09
N ASP A 191 20.80 1.76 5.97
CA ASP A 191 19.81 2.68 6.54
C ASP A 191 18.45 2.47 5.85
N ILE A 192 18.41 2.36 4.52
CA ILE A 192 17.21 2.03 3.75
C ILE A 192 16.59 0.70 4.23
N ARG A 193 17.41 -0.37 4.34
CA ARG A 193 16.94 -1.67 4.84
C ARG A 193 16.32 -1.53 6.22
N ASP A 194 16.98 -0.81 7.13
CA ASP A 194 16.54 -0.70 8.52
C ASP A 194 15.25 0.13 8.64
N TYR A 195 15.07 1.18 7.83
CA TYR A 195 13.80 1.91 7.74
C TYR A 195 12.67 1.08 7.12
N ARG A 196 12.94 0.29 6.07
CA ARG A 196 11.95 -0.65 5.52
C ARG A 196 11.55 -1.70 6.56
N ARG A 197 12.50 -2.24 7.33
CA ARG A 197 12.21 -3.15 8.45
C ARG A 197 11.35 -2.46 9.51
N LEU A 198 11.68 -1.23 9.90
CA LEU A 198 10.91 -0.46 10.88
C LEU A 198 9.45 -0.31 10.43
N LEU A 199 9.26 0.15 9.19
CA LEU A 199 7.94 0.36 8.61
C LEU A 199 7.15 -0.96 8.49
N ILE A 200 7.72 -1.95 7.79
CA ILE A 200 7.00 -3.19 7.45
C ILE A 200 6.69 -4.02 8.70
N ASN A 201 7.65 -4.16 9.63
CA ASN A 201 7.41 -4.91 10.85
C ASN A 201 6.51 -4.16 11.82
N GLY A 202 6.57 -2.82 11.84
CA GLY A 202 5.64 -1.97 12.58
C GLY A 202 4.19 -2.13 12.09
N MET A 203 3.97 -1.99 10.78
CA MET A 203 2.68 -2.23 10.14
C MET A 203 2.19 -3.67 10.40
N THR A 204 3.06 -4.67 10.25
CA THR A 204 2.73 -6.08 10.52
C THR A 204 2.33 -6.31 11.98
N ALA A 205 2.98 -5.63 12.92
CA ALA A 205 2.65 -5.68 14.34
C ALA A 205 1.27 -5.06 14.65
N MET A 206 0.81 -4.10 13.84
CA MET A 206 -0.54 -3.53 13.93
C MET A 206 -1.61 -4.37 13.24
N GLY A 207 -1.22 -5.48 12.60
CA GLY A 207 -2.13 -6.44 11.99
C GLY A 207 -2.18 -6.37 10.47
N PHE A 208 -1.47 -5.44 9.83
CA PHE A 208 -1.39 -5.35 8.38
C PHE A 208 -0.59 -6.50 7.76
N THR A 209 -0.68 -6.65 6.44
CA THR A 209 0.23 -7.44 5.62
C THR A 209 0.82 -6.54 4.55
N ASN A 210 2.06 -6.78 4.15
CA ASN A 210 2.71 -6.03 3.06
C ASN A 210 2.60 -6.81 1.73
N LEU A 211 2.40 -6.08 0.64
CA LEU A 211 2.53 -6.60 -0.72
C LEU A 211 4.02 -6.72 -1.08
N PRO A 212 4.57 -7.92 -1.35
CA PRO A 212 6.02 -8.11 -1.43
C PRO A 212 6.75 -7.35 -2.54
N SER A 213 6.02 -6.97 -3.60
CA SER A 213 6.53 -6.19 -4.74
C SER A 213 6.60 -4.69 -4.46
N GLU A 214 5.95 -4.20 -3.42
CA GLU A 214 5.73 -2.78 -3.15
C GLU A 214 5.99 -2.50 -1.66
N TRP A 215 7.14 -1.91 -1.33
CA TRP A 215 7.52 -1.66 0.07
C TRP A 215 6.57 -0.72 0.81
N TRP A 216 5.80 0.10 0.08
CA TRP A 216 4.87 1.10 0.60
C TRP A 216 3.43 0.57 0.82
N HIS A 217 3.06 -0.55 0.19
CA HIS A 217 1.66 -1.02 0.16
C HIS A 217 1.35 -1.98 1.31
N PHE A 218 0.26 -1.71 2.01
CA PHE A 218 -0.22 -2.51 3.13
C PHE A 218 -1.72 -2.77 3.08
N ASP A 219 -2.13 -3.95 3.55
CA ASP A 219 -3.53 -4.36 3.60
C ASP A 219 -3.96 -4.79 5.00
N PHE A 220 -5.21 -4.49 5.32
CA PHE A 220 -5.93 -5.03 6.47
C PHE A 220 -7.34 -5.44 6.05
N GLY A 221 -7.76 -6.65 6.42
CA GLY A 221 -9.14 -7.13 6.28
C GLY A 221 -9.63 -7.45 4.87
N ASN A 222 -8.95 -7.04 3.80
CA ASN A 222 -9.29 -7.43 2.43
C ASN A 222 -8.74 -8.82 2.04
N GLN A 223 -8.94 -9.25 0.79
CA GLN A 223 -8.51 -10.57 0.32
C GLN A 223 -6.98 -10.74 0.26
N LEU A 224 -6.23 -9.67 -0.03
CA LEU A 224 -4.76 -9.73 -0.04
C LEU A 224 -4.23 -9.97 1.38
N TRP A 225 -4.83 -9.27 2.36
CA TRP A 225 -4.61 -9.54 3.78
C TRP A 225 -4.99 -10.97 4.20
N GLY A 226 -6.18 -11.42 3.80
CA GLY A 226 -6.66 -12.77 4.10
C GLY A 226 -5.74 -13.86 3.54
N TYR A 227 -5.26 -13.67 2.30
CA TYR A 227 -4.30 -14.56 1.64
C TYR A 227 -3.01 -14.70 2.44
N TYR A 228 -2.36 -13.58 2.79
CA TYR A 228 -1.10 -13.62 3.54
C TYR A 228 -1.26 -14.04 5.00
N ARG A 229 -2.43 -13.82 5.62
CA ARG A 229 -2.72 -14.29 6.99
C ARG A 229 -3.25 -15.72 7.05
N GLY A 230 -3.62 -16.34 5.93
CA GLY A 230 -4.33 -17.61 5.91
C GLY A 230 -5.70 -17.53 6.61
N LYS A 231 -6.42 -16.42 6.40
CA LYS A 231 -7.73 -16.12 7.01
C LYS A 231 -8.76 -15.74 5.95
N GLN A 232 -10.04 -15.80 6.30
CA GLN A 232 -11.08 -15.15 5.51
C GLN A 232 -10.88 -13.63 5.55
N ALA A 233 -11.13 -12.98 4.42
CA ALA A 233 -11.28 -11.55 4.36
C ALA A 233 -12.60 -11.14 5.03
N PHE A 234 -12.73 -9.87 5.38
CA PHE A 234 -13.96 -9.32 5.90
C PHE A 234 -14.32 -7.96 5.30
N TYR A 235 -13.41 -7.26 4.60
CA TYR A 235 -13.80 -6.09 3.82
C TYR A 235 -14.17 -6.47 2.39
N GLY A 236 -15.39 -6.08 2.00
CA GLY A 236 -15.80 -6.01 0.60
C GLY A 236 -15.66 -4.59 0.06
N ILE A 237 -16.30 -4.33 -1.09
CA ILE A 237 -16.36 -3.01 -1.72
C ILE A 237 -16.86 -1.96 -0.72
N ALA A 238 -16.15 -0.83 -0.65
CA ALA A 238 -16.55 0.35 0.10
C ALA A 238 -16.98 1.47 -0.87
N SER A 239 -17.79 2.38 -0.37
CA SER A 239 -18.16 3.61 -1.07
C SER A 239 -18.31 4.74 -0.06
N LEU A 240 -17.99 5.97 -0.47
CA LEU A 240 -18.32 7.13 0.33
C LEU A 240 -19.84 7.27 0.38
N SER A 241 -20.37 7.45 1.58
CA SER A 241 -21.76 7.83 1.78
C SER A 241 -22.06 9.09 0.97
N ALA A 242 -23.19 9.12 0.25
CA ALA A 242 -23.66 10.37 -0.34
C ALA A 242 -23.85 11.39 0.78
N GLN A 243 -23.12 12.51 0.73
CA GLN A 243 -23.33 13.66 1.61
C GLN A 243 -24.60 14.41 1.23
#